data_AF-A0A0F9BZM1-F1
#
_entry.id   AF-A0A0F9BZM1-F1
#
_cell.length_a   1.000
_cell.length_b   1.000
_cell.length_c   1.000
_cell.angle_alpha   90.00
_cell.angle_beta   90.00
_cell.angle_gamma   90.00
#
_symmetry.space_group_name_H-M   'P 1'
#
loop_
_entity.id
_entity.type
_entity.pdbx_description
1 polymer ?
#
loop_
_entity_poly.entity_id
_entity_poly.type
_entity_poly.pdbx_seq_one_letter_code
_entity_poly.pdbx_strand_id
1 'polypeptide(L)'
;MSERLRRLRARMADVGLDGFLVGAPVEDTFHIHAANRRYLSGFTGSTGWLLITTGAAFIAADFRYFEQAEREAPGFTLFRTDGGMEGWFGTLVGEAG
;
A
#
# COMPACT_ATOMS: atom_id res chain seq x y z
N MET A 1 -10.90 -8.49 2.97
CA MET A 1 -9.98 -7.32 2.89
C MET A 1 -10.60 -6.07 3.52
N SER A 2 -11.83 -5.73 3.13
CA SER A 2 -12.60 -4.57 3.61
C SER A 2 -12.56 -4.36 5.13
N GLU A 3 -12.73 -5.41 5.93
CA GLU A 3 -12.76 -5.28 7.40
C GLU A 3 -11.42 -4.82 8.01
N ARG A 4 -10.27 -5.21 7.43
CA ARG A 4 -8.96 -4.78 7.93
C ARG A 4 -8.74 -3.29 7.67
N LEU A 5 -9.07 -2.83 6.47
CA LEU A 5 -9.03 -1.42 6.10
C LEU A 5 -10.00 -0.57 6.92
N ARG A 6 -11.22 -1.08 7.17
CA ARG A 6 -12.21 -0.41 8.01
C ARG A 6 -11.68 -0.15 9.42
N ARG A 7 -11.07 -1.16 10.06
CA ARG A 7 -10.48 -1.03 11.40
C ARG A 7 -9.27 -0.09 11.41
N LEU A 8 -8.42 -0.14 10.38
CA LEU A 8 -7.30 0.79 10.25
C LEU A 8 -7.79 2.23 10.14
N ARG A 9 -8.77 2.51 9.26
CA ARG A 9 -9.35 3.85 9.09
C ARG A 9 -10.03 4.38 10.34
N ALA A 10 -10.75 3.52 11.08
CA ALA A 10 -11.30 3.91 12.37
C ALA A 10 -10.20 4.36 13.34
N ARG A 11 -9.09 3.61 13.39
CA ARG A 11 -7.96 3.98 14.25
C ARG A 11 -7.25 5.24 13.78
N MET A 12 -7.10 5.44 12.46
CA MET A 12 -6.54 6.67 11.88
C MET A 12 -7.37 7.89 12.29
N ALA A 13 -8.70 7.77 12.24
CA ALA A 13 -9.61 8.83 12.67
C ALA A 13 -9.46 9.15 14.18
N ASP A 14 -9.34 8.14 15.04
CA ASP A 14 -9.14 8.34 16.49
C ASP A 14 -7.88 9.15 16.81
N VAL A 15 -6.83 9.04 16.00
CA VAL A 15 -5.55 9.71 16.22
C VAL A 15 -5.31 10.91 15.30
N GLY A 16 -6.29 11.28 14.47
CA GLY A 16 -6.20 12.42 13.55
C GLY A 16 -5.19 12.26 12.41
N LEU A 17 -5.09 11.05 11.83
CA LEU A 17 -4.25 10.79 10.66
C LEU A 17 -5.05 10.80 9.36
N ASP A 18 -4.59 11.57 8.39
CA ASP A 18 -5.21 11.68 7.06
C ASP A 18 -4.83 10.52 6.11
N GLY A 19 -3.63 9.97 6.33
CA GLY A 19 -3.07 8.92 5.49
C GLY A 19 -2.12 7.99 6.24
N PHE A 20 -1.98 6.77 5.73
CA PHE A 20 -1.09 5.75 6.26
C PHE A 20 -0.32 5.10 5.11
N LEU A 21 1.00 5.34 5.08
CA LEU A 21 1.91 4.73 4.11
C LEU A 21 2.48 3.44 4.68
N VAL A 22 2.23 2.32 4.00
CA VAL A 22 2.75 1.00 4.38
C VAL A 22 3.86 0.64 3.41
N GLY A 23 5.10 0.74 3.89
CA GLY A 23 6.26 0.25 3.18
C GLY A 23 6.47 -1.24 3.35
N ALA A 24 7.32 -1.76 2.47
CA ALA A 24 7.99 -3.03 2.67
C ALA A 24 9.50 -2.74 2.63
N PRO A 25 10.14 -2.38 3.77
CA PRO A 25 11.58 -2.41 3.81
C PRO A 25 12.04 -3.82 3.45
N VAL A 26 12.95 -3.90 2.50
CA VAL A 26 13.79 -5.07 2.33
C VAL A 26 14.73 -5.05 3.54
N GLU A 27 14.88 -6.21 4.18
CA GLU A 27 15.69 -6.43 5.39
C GLU A 27 15.04 -5.99 6.71
N ASP A 28 14.19 -6.86 7.27
CA ASP A 28 14.27 -7.07 8.70
C ASP A 28 15.24 -8.23 8.97
N THR A 29 15.87 -8.22 10.14
CA THR A 29 16.87 -9.22 10.58
C THR A 29 16.35 -10.66 10.55
N PHE A 30 15.04 -10.87 10.40
CA PHE A 30 14.34 -12.15 10.49
C PHE A 30 13.71 -12.61 9.16
N HIS A 31 13.96 -11.92 8.05
CA HIS A 31 13.37 -12.20 6.73
C HIS A 31 11.82 -12.20 6.74
N ILE A 32 11.18 -11.49 7.68
CA ILE A 32 9.72 -11.38 7.72
C ILE A 32 9.30 -10.24 6.80
N HIS A 33 9.30 -10.54 5.50
CA HIS A 33 9.00 -9.55 4.47
C HIS A 33 7.53 -9.14 4.49
N ALA A 34 7.28 -7.84 4.63
CA ALA A 34 6.04 -7.19 4.24
C ALA A 34 4.74 -7.74 4.87
N ALA A 35 4.81 -8.25 6.10
CA ALA A 35 3.66 -8.82 6.81
C ALA A 35 2.48 -7.83 6.88
N ASN A 36 2.76 -6.55 7.14
CA ASN A 36 1.72 -5.51 7.21
C ASN A 36 1.05 -5.27 5.84
N ARG A 37 1.83 -5.19 4.76
CA ARG A 37 1.29 -5.05 3.41
C ARG A 37 0.44 -6.26 3.05
N ARG A 38 0.96 -7.48 3.20
CA ARG A 38 0.22 -8.71 2.93
C ARG A 38 -1.04 -8.82 3.79
N TYR A 39 -0.96 -8.45 5.07
CA TYR A 39 -2.12 -8.43 5.94
C TYR A 39 -3.16 -7.41 5.48
N LEU A 40 -2.76 -6.21 5.07
CA LEU A 40 -3.69 -5.15 4.68
C LEU A 40 -4.22 -5.25 3.24
N SER A 41 -3.51 -5.89 2.32
CA SER A 41 -3.88 -5.95 0.91
C SER A 41 -3.99 -7.35 0.32
N GLY A 42 -3.43 -8.38 0.96
CA GLY A 42 -3.34 -9.73 0.41
C GLY A 42 -2.17 -9.93 -0.54
N PHE A 43 -1.56 -8.84 -1.02
CA PHE A 43 -0.46 -8.86 -1.98
C PHE A 43 0.83 -9.45 -1.38
N THR A 44 1.40 -10.40 -2.12
CA THR A 44 2.53 -11.24 -1.70
C THR A 44 3.82 -10.97 -2.48
N GLY A 45 3.79 -10.14 -3.53
CA GLY A 45 4.99 -9.74 -4.28
C GLY A 45 6.02 -9.09 -3.37
N SER A 46 7.31 -9.08 -3.70
CA SER A 46 8.34 -8.65 -2.73
C SER A 46 8.39 -7.12 -2.57
N THR A 47 8.27 -6.37 -3.67
CA THR A 47 8.32 -4.90 -3.70
C THR A 47 6.93 -4.29 -3.90
N GLY A 48 6.71 -3.13 -3.27
CA GLY A 48 5.47 -2.36 -3.42
C GLY A 48 5.03 -1.69 -2.13
N TRP A 49 4.25 -0.63 -2.27
CA TRP A 49 3.78 0.26 -1.20
C TRP A 49 2.27 0.28 -1.15
N LEU A 50 1.69 0.46 0.04
CA LEU A 50 0.28 0.83 0.17
C LEU A 50 0.16 2.26 0.63
N LEU A 51 -0.71 3.04 0.01
CA LEU A 51 -1.16 4.32 0.55
C LEU A 51 -2.65 4.21 0.88
N ILE A 52 -2.99 4.35 2.16
CA ILE A 52 -4.35 4.24 2.65
C ILE A 52 -4.75 5.58 3.22
N THR A 53 -5.77 6.21 2.65
CA THR A 53 -6.39 7.43 3.18
C THR A 53 -7.78 7.11 3.73
N THR A 54 -8.48 8.11 4.23
CA THR A 54 -9.88 7.97 4.67
C THR A 54 -10.80 7.52 3.53
N GLY A 55 -10.58 8.04 2.31
CA GLY A 55 -11.40 7.76 1.12
C GLY A 55 -10.79 6.76 0.13
N ALA A 56 -9.47 6.61 0.08
CA ALA A 56 -8.78 5.83 -0.94
C ALA A 56 -7.86 4.76 -0.36
N ALA A 57 -7.51 3.78 -1.19
CA ALA A 57 -6.53 2.75 -0.87
C ALA A 57 -5.82 2.38 -2.17
N PHE A 58 -4.52 2.68 -2.24
CA PHE A 58 -3.68 2.43 -3.40
C PHE A 58 -2.64 1.37 -3.10
N ILE A 59 -2.32 0.57 -4.12
CA ILE A 59 -1.15 -0.30 -4.15
C ILE A 59 -0.23 0.18 -5.26
N ALA A 60 0.92 0.71 -4.86
CA ALA A 60 1.95 1.19 -5.77
C ALA A 60 2.97 0.06 -6.02
N ALA A 61 3.06 -0.41 -7.25
CA ALA A 61 3.91 -1.53 -7.63
C ALA A 61 4.58 -1.30 -9.00
N ASP A 62 5.78 -1.85 -9.14
CA ASP A 62 6.49 -1.84 -10.42
C ASP A 62 5.95 -2.90 -11.39
N PHE A 63 6.39 -2.83 -12.64
CA PHE A 63 5.88 -3.67 -13.73
C PHE A 63 5.99 -5.18 -13.46
N ARG A 64 6.92 -5.64 -12.62
CA ARG A 64 7.10 -7.07 -12.30
C ARG A 64 5.93 -7.64 -11.50
N TYR A 65 5.27 -6.79 -10.74
CA TYR A 65 4.23 -7.19 -9.80
C TYR A 65 2.86 -6.60 -10.11
N PHE A 66 2.72 -5.81 -11.17
CA PHE A 66 1.49 -5.09 -11.49
C PHE A 66 0.28 -6.03 -11.69
N GLU A 67 0.42 -7.04 -12.55
CA GLU A 67 -0.63 -8.06 -12.77
C GLU A 67 -0.91 -8.89 -11.51
N GLN A 68 0.13 -9.19 -10.72
CA GLN A 68 -0.04 -9.92 -9.47
C GLN A 68 -0.85 -9.11 -8.45
N ALA A 69 -0.53 -7.82 -8.31
CA ALA A 69 -1.23 -6.91 -7.41
C ALA A 69 -2.70 -6.73 -7.83
N GLU A 70 -3.01 -6.69 -9.11
CA GLU A 70 -4.39 -6.66 -9.63
C GLU A 70 -5.21 -7.86 -9.13
N ARG A 71 -4.65 -9.06 -9.22
CA ARG A 71 -5.35 -10.29 -8.80
C ARG A 71 -5.42 -10.46 -7.28
N GLU A 72 -4.35 -10.11 -6.57
CA GLU A 72 -4.22 -10.39 -5.13
C GLU A 72 -4.83 -9.31 -4.24
N ALA A 73 -4.91 -8.07 -4.73
CA ALA A 73 -5.40 -6.92 -3.98
C ALA A 73 -6.54 -6.16 -4.71
N PRO A 74 -7.66 -6.82 -5.08
CA PRO A 74 -8.75 -6.19 -5.84
C PRO A 74 -9.49 -5.07 -5.10
N GLY A 75 -9.22 -4.87 -3.81
CA GLY A 75 -9.75 -3.75 -3.01
C GLY A 75 -8.86 -2.50 -3.02
N PHE A 76 -7.80 -2.49 -3.82
CA PHE A 76 -6.86 -1.39 -3.95
C PHE A 76 -6.82 -0.88 -5.40
N THR A 77 -6.69 0.43 -5.55
CA THR A 77 -6.38 1.05 -6.84
C THR A 77 -4.90 0.82 -7.16
N LEU A 78 -4.62 0.28 -8.33
CA LEU A 78 -3.24 0.09 -8.79
C LEU A 78 -2.61 1.42 -9.18
N PHE A 79 -1.39 1.64 -8.71
CA PHE A 79 -0.55 2.75 -9.13
C PHE A 79 0.79 2.21 -9.65
N ARG A 80 1.18 2.60 -10.86
CA ARG A 80 2.41 2.11 -11.46
C ARG A 80 3.59 2.94 -10.96
N THR A 81 4.61 2.27 -10.44
CA THR A 81 5.86 2.93 -10.04
C THR A 81 6.94 2.68 -11.08
N ASP A 82 7.69 3.73 -11.41
CA ASP A 82 8.90 3.66 -12.21
C ASP A 82 9.98 4.52 -11.55
N GLY A 83 11.23 4.02 -11.53
CA GLY A 83 12.34 4.67 -10.83
C GLY A 83 12.17 4.78 -9.30
N GLY A 84 12.86 5.77 -8.71
CA GLY A 84 12.85 6.04 -7.28
C GLY A 84 11.55 6.68 -6.78
N MET A 85 11.29 6.58 -5.48
CA MET A 85 10.06 7.07 -4.83
C MET A 85 9.84 8.57 -5.06
N GLU A 86 10.91 9.35 -5.11
CA GLU A 86 10.92 10.78 -5.39
C GLU A 86 10.24 11.14 -6.73
N GLY A 87 10.25 10.22 -7.70
CA GLY A 87 9.67 10.47 -9.03
C GLY A 87 8.16 10.29 -9.10
N TRP A 88 7.57 9.53 -8.18
CA TRP A 88 6.15 9.13 -8.29
C TRP A 88 5.32 9.36 -7.04
N PHE A 89 5.92 9.54 -5.87
CA PHE A 89 5.20 9.65 -4.61
C PHE A 89 4.28 10.87 -4.54
N GLY A 90 4.72 12.03 -5.05
CA GLY A 90 3.89 13.24 -5.09
C GLY A 90 2.61 13.04 -5.92
N THR A 91 2.73 12.39 -7.07
CA THR A 91 1.58 12.05 -7.93
C THR A 91 0.63 11.09 -7.22
N LEU A 92 1.16 10.03 -6.59
CA LEU A 92 0.36 9.07 -5.83
C LEU A 92 -0.45 9.76 -4.72
N VAL A 93 0.18 10.66 -3.95
CA VAL A 93 -0.51 11.40 -2.89
C VAL A 93 -1.57 12.31 -3.49
N GLY A 94 -1.26 13.03 -4.57
CA GLY A 94 -2.24 13.89 -5.26
C GLY A 94 -3.46 13.14 -5.81
N GLU A 95 -3.30 11.89 -6.25
CA GLU A 95 -4.42 11.02 -6.66
C GLU A 95 -5.22 10.47 -5.46
N ALA A 96 -4.62 10.41 -4.28
CA ALA A 96 -5.23 9.85 -3.08
C ALA A 96 -6.11 10.83 -2.27
N GLY A 97 -6.09 12.11 -2.66
CA GLY A 97 -6.86 13.20 -2.03
C GLY A 97 -6.10 13.88 -0.90
#